data_AF-A0A3S4U9H5-F1
#
_entry.id   AF-A0A3S4U9H5-F1
#
_cell.length_a   1.000
_cell.length_b   1.000
_cell.length_c   1.000
_cell.angle_alpha   90.00
_cell.angle_beta   90.00
_cell.angle_gamma   90.00
#
_symmetry.space_group_name_H-M   'P 1'
#
loop_
_entity.id
_entity.type
_entity.pdbx_description
1 polymer ?
#
loop_
_entity_poly.entity_id
_entity_poly.type
_entity_poly.pdbx_seq_one_letter_code
_entity_poly.pdbx_strand_id
1 'polypeptide(L)'
;MIKNILLISFVFLTALSAHSYPSNNCLVVGISDGDTITCLMIGNKPIKIRLEEIDAPERNQPFGKKSKQQLSKLIYKRRVSLK
;
A
#
# COMPACT_ATOMS: atom_id res chain seq x y z
N MET A 1 9.40 39.06 30.64
CA MET A 1 10.39 38.30 29.83
C MET A 1 10.15 36.79 29.86
N ILE A 2 10.05 36.14 31.03
CA ILE A 2 9.82 34.68 31.16
C ILE A 2 8.53 34.20 30.45
N LYS A 3 7.44 34.97 30.55
CA LYS A 3 6.15 34.64 29.89
C LYS A 3 6.25 34.58 28.37
N ASN A 4 7.04 35.45 27.75
CA ASN A 4 7.26 35.48 26.31
C ASN A 4 8.15 34.31 25.86
N ILE A 5 9.14 33.92 26.68
CA ILE A 5 9.99 32.74 26.43
C ILE A 5 9.15 31.45 26.52
N LEU A 6 8.27 31.33 27.51
CA LEU A 6 7.34 30.21 27.62
C LEU A 6 6.38 30.13 26.43
N LEU A 7 5.86 31.27 25.97
CA LEU A 7 4.97 31.32 24.81
C LEU A 7 5.68 30.87 23.52
N ILE A 8 6.92 31.34 23.30
CA ILE A 8 7.74 30.95 22.15
C ILE A 8 8.09 29.45 22.22
N SER A 9 8.43 28.94 23.40
CA SER A 9 8.71 27.51 23.60
C SER A 9 7.50 26.62 23.32
N PHE A 10 6.29 27.05 23.71
CA PHE A 10 5.06 26.32 23.43
C PHE A 10 4.71 26.30 21.93
N VAL A 11 4.90 27.42 21.23
CA VAL A 11 4.73 27.50 19.77
C VAL A 11 5.74 26.59 19.05
N PHE A 12 7.00 26.56 19.50
CA PHE A 12 8.02 25.69 18.93
C PHE A 12 7.74 24.20 19.14
N LEU A 13 7.12 23.83 20.27
CA LEU A 13 6.76 22.45 20.58
C LEU A 13 5.63 21.93 19.66
N THR A 14 4.69 22.79 19.28
CA THR A 14 3.62 22.43 18.33
C THR A 14 4.12 22.27 16.89
N ALA A 15 5.16 23.01 16.50
CA ALA A 15 5.75 22.93 15.16
C ALA A 15 6.52 21.63 14.88
N LEU A 16 6.89 20.87 15.93
CA LEU A 16 7.67 19.63 15.80
C LEU A 16 6.83 18.37 15.57
N SER A 17 5.50 18.49 15.52
CA SER A 17 4.59 17.34 15.38
C SER A 17 4.42 16.94 13.90
N ALA A 18 5.49 16.46 13.26
CA ALA A 18 5.42 15.85 11.93
C ALA A 18 4.81 14.43 12.03
N HIS A 19 3.54 14.30 11.69
CA HIS A 19 2.89 13.00 11.58
C HIS A 19 3.20 12.40 10.20
N SER A 20 3.91 11.28 10.16
CA SER A 20 4.05 10.50 8.93
C SER A 20 2.76 9.72 8.69
N TYR A 21 2.02 10.04 7.64
CA TYR A 21 0.93 9.19 7.19
C TYR A 21 1.49 7.84 6.70
N PRO A 22 0.80 6.71 6.97
CA PRO A 22 1.16 5.44 6.37
C PRO A 22 1.18 5.58 4.85
N SER A 23 2.32 5.28 4.22
CA SER A 23 2.38 5.25 2.76
C SER A 23 1.44 4.16 2.25
N ASN A 24 0.53 4.54 1.36
CA ASN A 24 -0.35 3.62 0.65
C ASN A 24 0.36 2.94 -0.53
N ASN A 25 1.67 3.12 -0.69
CA ASN A 25 2.42 2.49 -1.75
C ASN A 25 2.97 1.13 -1.32
N CYS A 26 2.82 0.13 -2.18
CA CYS A 26 3.36 -1.21 -1.98
C CYS A 26 4.05 -1.76 -3.22
N LEU A 27 5.04 -2.63 -3.03
CA LEU A 27 5.68 -3.39 -4.11
C LEU A 27 4.92 -4.70 -4.31
N VAL A 28 4.39 -4.93 -5.51
CA VAL A 28 3.72 -6.20 -5.82
C VAL A 28 4.76 -7.31 -5.98
N VAL A 29 4.72 -8.29 -5.08
CA VAL A 29 5.68 -9.42 -5.02
C VAL A 29 5.03 -10.77 -5.32
N GLY A 30 3.71 -10.85 -5.39
CA GLY A 30 2.98 -12.06 -5.74
C GLY A 30 1.66 -11.77 -6.40
N ILE A 31 1.24 -12.66 -7.30
CA ILE A 31 -0.08 -12.65 -7.95
C ILE A 31 -0.70 -14.03 -7.69
N SER A 32 -1.84 -14.06 -6.99
CA SER A 32 -2.58 -15.30 -6.71
C SER A 32 -3.39 -15.74 -7.93
N ASP A 33 -4.24 -14.84 -8.42
CA ASP A 33 -5.18 -14.99 -9.56
C ASP A 33 -5.35 -13.62 -10.26
N GLY A 34 -6.47 -13.36 -10.94
CA GLY A 34 -6.68 -12.13 -11.70
C GLY A 34 -7.17 -10.92 -10.90
N ASP A 35 -7.43 -11.08 -9.60
CA ASP A 35 -7.87 -9.98 -8.72
C ASP A 35 -7.14 -9.95 -7.38
N THR A 36 -6.33 -10.96 -7.06
CA THR A 36 -5.68 -11.08 -5.76
C THR A 36 -4.15 -11.01 -5.88
N ILE A 37 -3.54 -10.14 -5.09
CA ILE A 37 -2.10 -9.89 -5.06
C ILE A 37 -1.50 -10.00 -3.65
N THR A 38 -0.19 -10.20 -3.59
CA THR A 38 0.62 -10.02 -2.39
C THR A 38 1.54 -8.83 -2.61
N CYS A 39 1.51 -7.87 -1.67
CA CYS A 39 2.24 -6.62 -1.72
C CYS A 39 3.16 -6.47 -0.51
N LEU A 40 4.35 -5.90 -0.68
CA LEU A 40 5.23 -5.47 0.42
C LEU A 40 5.02 -3.99 0.70
N MET A 41 4.59 -3.68 1.92
CA MET A 41 4.53 -2.31 2.43
C MET A 41 5.92 -1.80 2.83
N ILE A 42 6.01 -0.52 3.20
CA ILE A 42 7.18 0.01 3.91
C ILE A 42 7.48 -0.88 5.13
N GLY A 43 8.75 -1.22 5.33
CA GLY A 43 9.18 -2.17 6.37
C GLY A 43 9.04 -3.64 5.97
N ASN A 44 8.85 -3.93 4.67
CA ASN A 44 8.78 -5.29 4.12
C ASN A 44 7.67 -6.17 4.71
N LYS A 45 6.60 -5.55 5.23
CA LYS A 45 5.44 -6.28 5.73
C LYS A 45 4.60 -6.78 4.54
N PRO A 46 4.47 -8.10 4.33
CA PRO A 46 3.60 -8.62 3.29
C PRO A 46 2.13 -8.44 3.68
N ILE A 47 1.31 -7.99 2.74
CA ILE A 47 -0.14 -7.94 2.84
C ILE A 47 -0.76 -8.59 1.60
N LYS A 48 -1.86 -9.30 1.81
CA LYS A 48 -2.68 -9.86 0.72
C LYS A 48 -3.82 -8.88 0.44
N ILE A 49 -4.02 -8.56 -0.82
CA ILE A 49 -5.02 -7.59 -1.28
C ILE A 49 -5.86 -8.27 -2.35
N ARG A 50 -7.18 -8.12 -2.24
CA ARG A 50 -8.13 -8.51 -3.28
C ARG A 50 -8.75 -7.24 -3.85
N LEU A 51 -8.75 -7.12 -5.17
CA LEU A 51 -9.36 -5.98 -5.85
C LEU A 51 -10.87 -6.02 -5.59
N GLU A 52 -11.44 -4.88 -5.21
CA GLU A 52 -12.87 -4.75 -4.99
C GLU A 52 -13.62 -4.72 -6.33
N GLU A 53 -14.92 -5.01 -6.28
CA GLU A 53 -15.87 -4.90 -7.39
C GLU A 53 -15.66 -5.84 -8.60
N ILE A 54 -14.61 -6.66 -8.59
CA ILE A 54 -14.37 -7.68 -9.62
C ILE A 54 -14.17 -9.06 -8.99
N ASP A 55 -14.42 -10.09 -9.79
CA ASP A 55 -14.11 -11.48 -9.45
C ASP A 55 -13.44 -12.16 -10.65
N ALA A 56 -12.21 -12.60 -10.46
CA ALA A 56 -11.40 -13.23 -11.49
C ALA A 56 -11.43 -14.76 -11.35
N PRO A 57 -11.34 -15.52 -12.47
CA PRO A 57 -11.29 -16.96 -12.38
C PRO A 57 -10.10 -17.44 -11.54
N GLU A 58 -10.38 -18.31 -10.57
CA GLU A 58 -9.36 -18.92 -9.73
C GLU A 58 -8.49 -19.91 -10.54
N ARG A 59 -7.36 -20.33 -9.95
CA ARG A 59 -6.37 -21.21 -10.60
C ARG A 59 -6.97 -22.46 -11.27
N ASN A 60 -7.98 -23.07 -10.66
CA ASN A 60 -8.58 -24.32 -11.14
C ASN A 60 -9.81 -24.11 -12.03
N GLN A 61 -10.23 -22.86 -12.24
CA GLN A 61 -11.34 -22.52 -13.11
C GLN A 61 -10.86 -22.32 -14.56
N PRO A 62 -11.76 -22.46 -15.55
CA PRO A 62 -11.47 -22.07 -16.92
C PRO A 62 -10.89 -20.65 -16.97
N PHE A 63 -9.81 -20.48 -17.75
CA PHE A 63 -9.11 -19.21 -17.93
C PHE A 63 -8.34 -18.63 -16.72
N GLY A 64 -8.33 -19.29 -15.54
CA GLY A 64 -7.62 -18.78 -14.36
C GLY A 64 -6.12 -18.49 -14.59
N LYS A 65 -5.43 -19.37 -15.32
CA LYS A 65 -4.03 -19.15 -15.73
C LYS A 65 -3.88 -17.89 -16.60
N LYS A 66 -4.78 -17.66 -17.55
CA LYS A 66 -4.72 -16.48 -18.44
C LYS A 66 -5.02 -15.20 -17.66
N SER A 67 -6.00 -15.24 -16.75
CA SER A 67 -6.35 -14.12 -15.88
C SER A 67 -5.17 -13.66 -15.02
N LYS A 68 -4.55 -14.60 -14.30
CA LYS A 68 -3.31 -14.39 -13.54
C LYS A 68 -2.17 -13.81 -14.40
N GLN A 69 -1.95 -14.37 -15.59
CA GLN A 69 -0.89 -13.92 -16.50
C GLN A 69 -1.10 -12.47 -16.93
N GLN A 70 -2.35 -12.06 -17.17
CA GLN A 70 -2.65 -10.70 -17.58
C GLN A 70 -2.37 -9.70 -16.45
N LEU A 71 -2.86 -9.96 -15.24
CA LEU A 71 -2.56 -9.10 -14.08
C LEU A 71 -1.05 -9.05 -13.79
N SER A 72 -0.35 -10.18 -13.89
CA SER A 72 1.10 -10.24 -13.71
C SER A 72 1.85 -9.33 -14.69
N LYS A 73 1.50 -9.33 -15.98
CA LYS A 73 2.11 -8.44 -16.98
C LYS A 73 1.92 -6.95 -16.63
N LEU A 74 0.77 -6.61 -16.05
CA LEU A 74 0.44 -5.23 -15.71
C LEU A 74 1.21 -4.74 -14.49
N ILE A 75 1.29 -5.52 -13.40
CA ILE A 75 1.72 -4.98 -12.11
C ILE A 75 2.77 -5.78 -11.34
N TYR A 76 3.19 -6.98 -11.79
CA TYR A 76 4.20 -7.75 -11.06
C TYR A 76 5.53 -6.99 -10.97
N LYS A 77 6.14 -6.95 -9.78
CA LYS A 77 7.36 -6.19 -9.45
C LYS A 77 7.24 -4.68 -9.69
N ARG A 78 6.02 -4.13 -9.74
CA ARG A 78 5.79 -2.68 -9.80
C ARG A 78 5.39 -2.15 -8.44
N ARG A 79 5.72 -0.89 -8.18
CA ARG A 79 5.13 -0.14 -7.06
C ARG A 79 3.76 0.38 -7.49
N VAL A 80 2.76 0.14 -6.65
CA VAL A 80 1.38 0.58 -6.85
C VAL A 80 0.91 1.38 -5.64
N SER A 81 -0.02 2.30 -5.86
CA SER A 81 -0.69 3.05 -4.81
C SER A 81 -2.05 2.43 -4.54
N LEU A 82 -2.33 2.11 -3.28
CA LEU A 82 -3.62 1.63 -2.82
C LEU A 82 -4.54 2.82 -2.56
N LYS A 83 -5.80 2.73 -3.00
CA LYS A 83 -6.81 3.76 -2.80
C LYS A 83 -7.79 3.32 -1.73
#